data_AF-A0A8T3TEZ2-F1
#
_entry.id   AF-A0A8T3TEZ2-F1
#
_cell.length_a   1.000
_cell.length_b   1.000
_cell.length_c   1.000
_cell.angle_alpha   90.00
_cell.angle_beta   90.00
_cell.angle_gamma   90.00
#
_symmetry.space_group_name_H-M   'P 1'
#
loop_
_entity.id
_entity.type
_entity.pdbx_description
1 polymer ?
#
loop_
_entity_poly.entity_id
_entity_poly.type
_entity_poly.pdbx_seq_one_letter_code
_entity_poly.pdbx_strand_id
1 'polypeptide(L)'
;MTRLRRGAALGVNARVALMLLGALMVRLVAMSGQGHEGDISALARWAESVAARGLGGYYEAGGDSNYLAVLYLLWPLGLMFDRPELFAAVRAISIPFDLLTGAMLFVAGRSLAGPQRGLLAAALYLFNPAVVLAGAVWGQLD
;
A
#
# COMPACT_ATOMS: atom_id res chain seq x y z
N MET A 1 18.44 -30.12 -19.06
CA MET A 1 17.93 -29.70 -17.74
C MET A 1 17.58 -28.21 -17.61
N THR A 2 18.18 -27.30 -18.38
CA THR A 2 17.97 -25.84 -18.32
C THR A 2 16.60 -25.34 -18.82
N ARG A 3 16.00 -25.96 -19.85
CA ARG A 3 14.68 -25.54 -20.38
C ARG A 3 13.52 -25.79 -19.41
N LEU A 4 13.52 -26.92 -18.71
CA LEU A 4 12.47 -27.28 -17.74
C LEU A 4 12.46 -26.33 -16.52
N ARG A 5 13.64 -25.98 -15.99
CA ARG A 5 13.77 -24.98 -14.91
C ARG A 5 13.29 -23.59 -15.35
N ARG A 6 13.55 -23.19 -16.60
CA ARG A 6 13.12 -21.90 -17.15
C ARG A 6 11.60 -21.83 -17.32
N GLY A 7 10.95 -22.89 -17.82
CA GLY A 7 9.49 -22.98 -17.93
C GLY A 7 8.78 -22.94 -16.57
N ALA A 8 9.30 -23.66 -15.57
CA ALA A 8 8.76 -23.63 -14.21
C ALA A 8 8.88 -22.24 -13.56
N ALA A 9 10.01 -21.55 -13.76
CA ALA A 9 10.21 -20.20 -13.26
C ALA A 9 9.25 -19.18 -13.92
N LEU A 10 9.06 -19.26 -15.24
CA LEU A 10 8.09 -18.43 -15.97
C LEU A 10 6.67 -18.64 -15.44
N GLY A 11 6.28 -19.88 -15.15
CA GLY A 11 4.97 -20.19 -14.60
C GLY A 11 4.75 -19.70 -13.16
N VAL A 12 5.79 -19.64 -12.33
CA VAL A 12 5.68 -19.04 -10.98
C VAL A 12 5.58 -17.52 -11.07
N ASN A 13 6.41 -16.88 -11.89
CA ASN A 13 6.38 -15.43 -12.06
C ASN A 13 5.04 -14.93 -12.59
N ALA A 14 4.45 -15.63 -13.58
CA ALA A 14 3.12 -15.32 -14.08
C ALA A 14 2.04 -15.40 -12.99
N ARG A 15 2.10 -16.42 -12.13
CA ARG A 15 1.18 -16.56 -10.99
C ARG A 15 1.31 -15.44 -9.98
N VAL A 16 2.53 -15.03 -9.64
CA VAL A 16 2.77 -13.88 -8.75
C VAL A 16 2.22 -12.60 -9.39
N ALA A 17 2.48 -12.36 -10.66
CA ALA A 17 1.98 -11.18 -11.37
C ALA A 17 0.44 -11.13 -11.39
N LEU A 18 -0.22 -12.25 -11.74
CA LEU A 18 -1.68 -12.35 -11.72
C LEU A 18 -2.26 -12.14 -10.31
N MET A 19 -1.60 -12.67 -9.29
CA MET A 19 -2.00 -12.48 -7.90
C MET A 19 -1.90 -11.02 -7.46
N LEU A 20 -0.79 -10.33 -7.78
CA LEU A 20 -0.61 -8.91 -7.48
C LEU A 20 -1.62 -8.05 -8.24
N LEU A 21 -1.88 -8.34 -9.52
CA LEU A 21 -2.93 -7.67 -10.29
C LEU A 21 -4.31 -7.89 -9.68
N GLY A 22 -4.64 -9.13 -9.29
CA GLY A 22 -5.90 -9.42 -8.60
C GLY A 22 -6.03 -8.67 -7.28
N ALA A 23 -4.98 -8.64 -6.47
CA ALA A 23 -4.94 -7.92 -5.20
C ALA A 23 -5.05 -6.40 -5.38
N LEU A 24 -4.47 -5.85 -6.45
CA LEU A 24 -4.64 -4.45 -6.83
C LEU A 24 -6.09 -4.16 -7.20
N MET A 25 -6.72 -4.97 -8.06
CA MET A 25 -8.12 -4.79 -8.46
C MET A 25 -9.06 -4.84 -7.24
N VAL A 26 -8.85 -5.79 -6.32
CA VAL A 26 -9.63 -5.86 -5.07
C VAL A 26 -9.53 -4.55 -4.29
N ARG A 27 -8.33 -3.97 -4.16
CA ARG A 27 -8.13 -2.71 -3.44
C ARG A 27 -8.77 -1.52 -4.16
N LEU A 28 -8.63 -1.43 -5.48
CA LEU A 28 -9.27 -0.37 -6.26
C LEU A 28 -10.80 -0.42 -6.17
N VAL A 29 -11.39 -1.62 -6.16
CA VAL A 29 -12.84 -1.79 -5.92
C VAL A 29 -13.21 -1.43 -4.48
N ALA A 30 -12.40 -1.86 -3.50
CA ALA A 30 -12.59 -1.53 -2.09
C ALA A 30 -12.53 -0.02 -1.80
N MET A 31 -11.86 0.75 -2.66
CA MET A 31 -11.83 2.21 -2.58
C MET A 31 -13.15 2.90 -2.96
N SER A 32 -14.16 2.18 -3.50
CA SER A 32 -15.43 2.78 -3.93
C SER A 32 -16.27 3.44 -2.83
N GLY A 33 -16.02 3.13 -1.54
CA GLY A 33 -16.66 3.80 -0.40
C GLY A 33 -16.05 5.17 -0.08
N GLN A 34 -16.48 5.83 1.00
CA GLN A 34 -15.91 7.11 1.45
C GLN A 34 -14.64 6.95 2.29
N GLY A 35 -14.48 5.80 2.94
CA GLY A 35 -13.44 5.57 3.95
C GLY A 35 -13.73 6.25 5.28
N HIS A 36 -12.79 6.18 6.21
CA HIS A 36 -12.94 6.78 7.52
C HIS A 36 -12.57 8.26 7.47
N GLU A 37 -13.59 9.12 7.57
CA GLU A 37 -13.45 10.56 7.38
C GLU A 37 -12.40 11.20 8.28
N GLY A 38 -12.32 10.76 9.54
CA GLY A 38 -11.36 11.30 10.52
C GLY A 38 -9.91 11.09 10.12
N ASP A 39 -9.55 9.87 9.76
CA ASP A 39 -8.17 9.50 9.41
C ASP A 39 -7.77 10.09 8.06
N ILE A 40 -8.65 10.01 7.05
CA ILE A 40 -8.39 10.58 5.73
C ILE A 40 -8.21 12.11 5.84
N SER A 41 -9.06 12.78 6.62
CA SER A 41 -8.93 14.22 6.86
C SER A 41 -7.66 14.58 7.63
N ALA A 42 -7.23 13.74 8.57
CA ALA A 42 -5.97 13.94 9.28
C ALA A 42 -4.76 13.82 8.33
N LEU A 43 -4.70 12.74 7.54
CA LEU A 43 -3.64 12.52 6.55
C LEU A 43 -3.61 13.63 5.49
N ALA A 44 -4.77 14.08 5.00
CA ALA A 44 -4.84 15.20 4.07
C ALA A 44 -4.34 16.51 4.68
N ARG A 45 -4.72 16.84 5.92
CA ARG A 45 -4.19 18.01 6.64
C ARG A 45 -2.68 17.94 6.84
N TRP A 46 -2.15 16.75 7.13
CA TRP A 46 -0.70 16.55 7.24
C TRP A 46 -0.01 16.78 5.90
N ALA A 47 -0.54 16.20 4.82
CA ALA A 47 -0.02 16.40 3.46
C ALA A 47 0.02 17.89 3.08
N GLU A 48 -1.09 18.61 3.28
CA GLU A 48 -1.22 20.05 3.03
C GLU A 48 -0.22 20.88 3.86
N SER A 49 -0.11 20.58 5.14
CA SER A 49 0.77 21.34 6.05
C SER A 49 2.25 21.14 5.72
N VAL A 50 2.67 19.91 5.44
CA VAL A 50 4.05 19.61 5.00
C VAL A 50 4.32 20.21 3.62
N ALA A 51 3.35 20.19 2.70
CA ALA A 51 3.48 20.84 1.40
C ALA A 51 3.68 22.36 1.53
N ALA A 52 2.96 23.01 2.44
CA ALA A 52 3.02 24.46 2.63
C ALA A 52 4.27 24.94 3.40
N ARG A 53 4.79 24.13 4.35
CA ARG A 53 5.79 24.59 5.34
C ARG A 53 7.08 23.76 5.36
N GLY A 54 7.11 22.65 4.62
CA GLY A 54 8.13 21.62 4.76
C GLY A 54 8.05 20.88 6.10
N LEU A 55 8.90 19.87 6.27
CA LEU A 55 8.89 19.01 7.46
C LEU A 55 9.26 19.75 8.76
N GLY A 56 10.25 20.65 8.71
CA GLY A 56 10.63 21.43 9.89
C GLY A 56 9.50 22.38 10.33
N GLY A 57 8.98 23.15 9.37
CA GLY A 57 7.89 24.08 9.61
C GLY A 57 6.57 23.41 10.03
N TYR A 58 6.34 22.15 9.64
CA TYR A 58 5.22 21.35 10.11
C TYR A 58 5.22 21.19 11.64
N TYR A 59 6.35 20.75 12.21
CA TYR A 59 6.47 20.53 13.66
C TYR A 59 6.60 21.85 14.44
N GLU A 60 7.29 22.86 13.90
CA GLU A 60 7.34 24.20 14.51
C GLU A 60 5.94 24.83 14.64
N ALA A 61 5.04 24.54 13.69
CA ALA A 61 3.65 24.98 13.71
C ALA A 61 2.74 24.12 14.61
N GLY A 62 3.29 23.20 15.40
CA GLY A 62 2.52 22.33 16.31
C GLY A 62 1.88 21.11 15.63
N GLY A 63 2.46 20.63 14.54
CA GLY A 63 2.02 19.41 13.86
C GLY A 63 1.93 18.21 14.79
N ASP A 64 0.86 17.42 14.64
CA ASP A 64 0.45 16.34 15.53
C ASP A 64 0.79 14.93 15.01
N SER A 65 1.44 14.81 13.85
CA SER A 65 1.81 13.51 13.28
C SER A 65 2.85 12.79 14.13
N ASN A 66 2.47 11.61 14.60
CA ASN A 66 3.30 10.63 15.29
C ASN A 66 4.08 9.71 14.33
N TYR A 67 4.00 9.93 13.01
CA TYR A 67 4.63 9.08 11.98
C TYR A 67 5.51 9.89 11.02
N LEU A 68 6.73 10.24 11.44
CA LEU A 68 7.65 11.07 10.64
C LEU A 68 7.87 10.53 9.22
N ALA A 69 8.04 9.20 9.07
CA ALA A 69 8.25 8.58 7.77
C ALA A 69 7.05 8.74 6.82
N VAL A 70 5.83 8.77 7.35
CA VAL A 70 4.60 8.95 6.56
C VAL A 70 4.54 10.37 5.99
N LEU A 71 5.03 11.38 6.72
CA LEU A 71 5.05 12.75 6.21
C LEU A 71 5.87 12.89 4.91
N TYR A 72 6.95 12.14 4.75
CA TYR A 72 7.71 12.11 3.49
C TYR A 72 6.91 11.51 2.33
N LEU A 73 6.03 10.55 2.61
CA LEU A 73 5.15 9.94 1.60
C LEU A 73 3.98 10.87 1.25
N LEU A 74 3.44 11.59 2.24
CA LEU A 74 2.33 12.52 2.07
C LEU A 74 2.75 13.84 1.41
N TRP A 75 3.98 14.30 1.61
CA TRP A 75 4.48 15.56 1.07
C TRP A 75 4.27 15.70 -0.45
N PRO A 76 4.73 14.78 -1.31
CA PRO A 76 4.49 14.90 -2.73
C PRO A 76 2.99 14.92 -3.07
N LEU A 77 2.15 14.21 -2.31
CA LEU A 77 0.71 14.21 -2.55
C LEU A 77 0.09 15.59 -2.28
N GLY A 78 0.47 16.24 -1.18
CA GLY A 78 0.02 17.59 -0.86
C GLY A 78 0.51 18.67 -1.81
N LEU A 79 1.58 18.40 -2.58
CA LEU A 79 2.06 19.28 -3.65
C LEU A 79 1.35 19.03 -4.99
N MET A 80 0.88 17.80 -5.23
CA MET A 80 0.33 17.36 -6.51
C MET A 80 -1.19 17.44 -6.61
N PHE A 81 -1.89 17.35 -5.48
CA PHE A 81 -3.34 17.20 -5.44
C PHE A 81 -3.98 18.23 -4.53
N ASP A 82 -5.06 18.84 -5.01
CA ASP A 82 -6.02 19.57 -4.19
C ASP A 82 -7.07 18.60 -3.63
N ARG A 83 -7.96 19.08 -2.74
CA ARG A 83 -9.15 18.31 -2.37
C ARG A 83 -10.18 18.42 -3.50
N PRO A 84 -10.85 17.32 -3.93
CA PRO A 84 -10.99 15.98 -3.32
C PRO A 84 -9.96 14.92 -3.74
N GLU A 85 -9.11 15.18 -4.72
CA GLU A 85 -8.15 14.21 -5.26
C GLU A 85 -7.14 13.76 -4.20
N LEU A 86 -6.74 14.67 -3.32
CA LEU A 86 -5.86 14.38 -2.18
C LEU A 86 -6.47 13.32 -1.26
N PHE A 87 -7.78 13.33 -1.04
CA PHE A 87 -8.45 12.34 -0.18
C PHE A 87 -8.36 10.94 -0.79
N ALA A 88 -8.55 10.84 -2.11
CA ALA A 88 -8.36 9.58 -2.82
C ALA A 88 -6.88 9.15 -2.80
N ALA A 89 -5.95 10.09 -2.99
CA ALA A 89 -4.51 9.82 -3.05
C ALA A 89 -3.96 9.32 -1.70
N VAL A 90 -4.28 9.99 -0.59
CA VAL A 90 -3.81 9.56 0.75
C VAL A 90 -4.41 8.21 1.15
N ARG A 91 -5.62 7.89 0.68
CA ARG A 91 -6.22 6.57 0.90
C ARG A 91 -5.58 5.48 0.02
N ALA A 92 -5.24 5.82 -1.22
CA ALA A 92 -4.60 4.89 -2.14
C ALA A 92 -3.14 4.56 -1.76
N ILE A 93 -2.51 5.39 -0.93
CA ILE A 93 -1.07 5.31 -0.66
C ILE A 93 -0.66 3.98 0.00
N SER A 94 -1.56 3.28 0.72
CA SER A 94 -1.30 1.96 1.31
C SER A 94 -1.17 0.84 0.27
N ILE A 95 -1.87 0.95 -0.87
CA ILE A 95 -1.93 -0.08 -1.92
C ILE A 95 -0.54 -0.54 -2.38
N PRO A 96 0.40 0.33 -2.79
CA PRO A 96 1.72 -0.13 -3.19
C PRO A 96 2.48 -0.87 -2.09
N PHE A 97 2.30 -0.49 -0.81
CA PHE A 97 2.95 -1.14 0.31
C PHE A 97 2.34 -2.51 0.62
N ASP A 98 1.02 -2.65 0.55
CA ASP A 98 0.35 -3.95 0.65
C ASP A 98 0.85 -4.93 -0.42
N LEU A 99 0.93 -4.46 -1.67
CA LEU A 99 1.42 -5.28 -2.79
C LEU A 99 2.88 -5.66 -2.59
N LEU A 100 3.71 -4.73 -2.11
CA LEU A 100 5.11 -4.99 -1.79
C LEU A 100 5.23 -6.02 -0.66
N THR A 101 4.46 -5.89 0.42
CA THR A 101 4.44 -6.84 1.53
C THR A 101 4.05 -8.23 1.05
N GLY A 102 3.00 -8.35 0.22
CA GLY A 102 2.64 -9.62 -0.42
C GLY A 102 3.77 -10.21 -1.27
N ALA A 103 4.46 -9.39 -2.06
CA ALA A 103 5.61 -9.83 -2.85
C ALA A 103 6.78 -10.28 -1.97
N MET A 104 7.06 -9.58 -0.87
CA MET A 104 8.10 -9.95 0.10
C MET A 104 7.76 -11.26 0.81
N LEU A 105 6.50 -11.49 1.19
CA LEU A 105 6.04 -12.76 1.74
C LEU A 105 6.22 -13.91 0.76
N PHE A 106 5.99 -13.68 -0.54
CA PHE A 106 6.31 -14.68 -1.56
C PHE A 106 7.80 -15.00 -1.59
N VAL A 107 8.67 -13.97 -1.60
CA VAL A 107 10.13 -14.15 -1.64
C VAL A 107 10.62 -14.92 -0.42
N ALA A 108 10.20 -14.51 0.78
CA ALA A 108 10.56 -15.16 2.03
C ALA A 108 10.01 -16.59 2.13
N GLY A 109 8.72 -16.81 1.83
CA GLY A 109 8.13 -18.13 1.88
C GLY A 109 8.73 -19.08 0.83
N ARG A 110 9.10 -18.57 -0.35
CA ARG A 110 9.82 -19.33 -1.37
C ARG A 110 11.19 -19.75 -0.89
N SER A 111 11.96 -18.85 -0.28
CA SER A 111 13.31 -19.15 0.19
C SER A 111 13.31 -20.14 1.35
N LEU A 112 12.33 -20.06 2.24
CA LEU A 112 12.24 -20.92 3.42
C LEU A 112 11.63 -22.30 3.12
N ALA A 113 10.62 -22.35 2.25
CA ALA A 113 9.74 -23.51 2.21
C ALA A 113 9.23 -23.87 0.80
N GLY A 114 9.81 -23.26 -0.24
CA GLY A 114 9.51 -23.55 -1.63
C GLY A 114 8.40 -22.68 -2.24
N PRO A 115 8.30 -22.65 -3.59
CA PRO A 115 7.48 -21.66 -4.30
C PRO A 115 5.98 -21.77 -4.02
N GLN A 116 5.45 -22.95 -3.75
CA GLN A 116 4.03 -23.12 -3.43
C GLN A 116 3.66 -22.49 -2.08
N ARG A 117 4.52 -22.65 -1.06
CA ARG A 117 4.30 -22.06 0.26
C ARG A 117 4.51 -20.55 0.24
N GLY A 118 5.46 -20.06 -0.56
CA GLY A 118 5.59 -18.63 -0.84
C GLY A 118 4.33 -18.04 -1.49
N LEU A 119 3.76 -18.72 -2.50
CA LEU A 119 2.51 -18.29 -3.13
C LEU A 119 1.35 -18.26 -2.13
N LEU A 120 1.24 -19.30 -1.29
CA LEU A 120 0.21 -19.37 -0.26
C LEU A 120 0.36 -18.23 0.76
N ALA A 121 1.57 -17.97 1.27
CA ALA A 121 1.83 -16.90 2.24
C ALA A 121 1.44 -15.52 1.69
N ALA A 122 1.84 -15.23 0.44
CA ALA A 122 1.46 -13.99 -0.23
C ALA A 122 -0.05 -13.88 -0.47
N ALA A 123 -0.70 -14.96 -0.92
CA ALA A 123 -2.14 -14.97 -1.14
C ALA A 123 -2.93 -14.75 0.17
N LEU A 124 -2.52 -15.42 1.26
CA LEU A 124 -3.17 -15.28 2.55
C LEU A 124 -3.11 -13.84 3.07
N TYR A 125 -2.02 -13.11 2.83
CA TYR A 125 -1.91 -11.71 3.22
C TYR A 125 -2.67 -10.78 2.26
N LEU A 126 -2.42 -10.89 0.95
CA LEU A 126 -2.97 -9.97 -0.07
C LEU A 126 -4.49 -9.98 -0.13
N PHE A 127 -5.11 -11.13 0.16
CA PHE A 127 -6.56 -11.32 0.17
C PHE A 127 -7.13 -11.44 1.59
N ASN A 128 -6.35 -11.12 2.62
CA ASN A 128 -6.86 -11.04 3.99
C ASN A 128 -7.89 -9.90 4.06
N PRO A 129 -9.16 -10.17 4.42
CA PRO A 129 -10.17 -9.13 4.55
C PRO A 129 -9.77 -8.02 5.51
N ALA A 130 -9.07 -8.33 6.61
CA ALA A 130 -8.63 -7.33 7.58
C ALA A 130 -7.62 -6.34 6.98
N VAL A 131 -6.66 -6.82 6.17
CA VAL A 131 -5.67 -5.96 5.49
C VAL A 131 -6.37 -5.04 4.48
N VAL A 132 -7.28 -5.60 3.67
CA VAL A 132 -8.04 -4.81 2.68
C VAL A 132 -8.94 -3.79 3.38
N LEU A 133 -9.54 -4.16 4.51
CA LEU A 133 -10.40 -3.28 5.30
C LEU A 133 -9.61 -2.12 5.90
N ALA A 134 -8.50 -2.38 6.59
CA ALA A 134 -7.66 -1.35 7.20
C ALA A 134 -7.08 -0.40 6.15
N GLY A 135 -6.52 -0.93 5.06
CA GLY A 135 -5.93 -0.13 4.00
C GLY A 135 -6.98 0.53 3.10
N ALA A 136 -7.48 -0.23 2.11
CA ALA A 136 -8.25 0.35 1.01
C ALA A 136 -9.68 0.75 1.39
N VAL A 137 -10.35 0.07 2.33
CA VAL A 137 -11.71 0.46 2.74
C VAL A 137 -11.67 1.63 3.71
N TRP A 138 -10.86 1.55 4.77
CA TRP A 138 -10.81 2.54 5.84
C TRP A 138 -9.93 3.75 5.48
N GLY A 139 -8.78 3.51 4.85
CA GLY A 139 -7.77 4.54 4.57
C GLY A 139 -6.70 4.68 5.65
N GLN A 140 -6.52 3.65 6.48
CA GLN A 140 -5.49 3.59 7.49
C GLN A 140 -4.15 3.16 6.88
N LEU A 141 -3.06 3.66 7.46
CA LEU A 141 -1.69 3.28 7.14
C LEU A 141 -1.16 2.39 8.27
N ASP A 142 -1.38 1.08 8.17
CA ASP A 142 -1.00 0.04 9.15
C ASP A 142 -0.21 -1.10 8.47
#